data_AF-A0A6P7GY75-F1
#
_entry.id   AF-A0A6P7GY75-F1
#
_cell.length_a   1.000
_cell.length_b   1.000
_cell.length_c   1.000
_cell.angle_alpha   90.00
_cell.angle_beta   90.00
_cell.angle_gamma   90.00
#
_symmetry.space_group_name_H-M   'P 1'
#
loop_
_entity.id
_entity.type
_entity.pdbx_description
1 polymer ?
#
loop_
_entity_poly.entity_id
_entity_poly.type
_entity_poly.pdbx_seq_one_letter_code
_entity_poly.pdbx_strand_id
1 'polypeptide(L)'
;MKNANKLYRKEMKHIRITYSDVLEREKQNLRTKDEEQINCAEKKRKYENQRILNIEREFKENETHSAYQFIKHLRQGYKPKTSLCKNKKGEIISDMDEIKITWMTYFKEVLNKGAQPPLQQQRQ
;
A
#
# COMPACT_ATOMS: atom_id res chain seq x y z
N MET A 1 -18.11 34.71 49.16
CA MET A 1 -19.00 34.18 48.09
C MET A 1 -18.80 34.79 46.70
N LYS A 2 -18.44 36.08 46.53
CA LYS A 2 -18.28 36.70 45.20
C LYS A 2 -17.09 36.15 44.37
N ASN A 3 -16.04 35.65 45.03
CA ASN A 3 -14.80 35.20 44.37
C ASN A 3 -14.97 33.84 43.65
N ALA A 4 -15.66 32.89 44.28
CA ALA A 4 -15.97 31.58 43.68
C ALA A 4 -16.86 31.69 42.43
N ASN A 5 -17.85 32.59 42.46
CA ASN A 5 -18.71 32.87 41.30
C ASN A 5 -17.93 33.52 40.14
N LYS A 6 -16.94 34.36 40.43
CA LYS A 6 -16.06 34.97 39.43
C LYS A 6 -15.11 33.95 38.81
N LEU A 7 -14.58 33.02 39.62
CA LEU A 7 -13.74 31.92 39.16
C LEU A 7 -14.52 30.97 38.24
N TYR A 8 -15.70 30.51 38.68
CA TYR A 8 -16.55 29.63 37.90
C TYR A 8 -16.95 30.26 36.55
N ARG A 9 -17.28 31.57 36.54
CA ARG A 9 -17.55 32.30 35.29
C ARG A 9 -16.34 32.38 34.36
N LYS A 10 -15.11 32.47 34.89
CA LYS A 10 -13.89 32.45 34.08
C LYS A 10 -13.64 31.07 33.49
N GLU A 11 -13.77 30.02 34.30
CA GLU A 11 -13.61 28.62 33.87
C GLU A 11 -14.64 28.25 32.80
N MET A 12 -15.91 28.60 33.00
CA MET A 12 -16.96 28.34 32.01
C MET A 12 -16.74 29.08 30.69
N LYS A 13 -16.22 30.32 30.73
CA LYS A 13 -15.83 31.04 29.51
C LYS A 13 -14.65 30.37 28.81
N HIS A 14 -13.63 29.96 29.56
CA HIS A 14 -12.48 29.26 29.01
C HIS A 14 -12.90 27.93 28.36
N ILE A 15 -13.72 27.12 29.03
CA ILE A 15 -14.23 25.85 28.49
C ILE A 15 -15.01 26.09 27.19
N ARG A 16 -15.88 27.10 27.14
CA ARG A 16 -16.63 27.46 25.92
C ARG A 16 -15.70 27.85 24.77
N ILE A 17 -14.66 28.66 25.03
CA ILE A 17 -13.67 29.07 24.03
C ILE A 17 -12.87 27.84 23.56
N THR A 18 -12.39 27.01 24.48
CA THR A 18 -11.67 25.79 24.13
C THR A 18 -12.50 24.85 23.26
N TYR A 19 -13.79 24.70 23.58
CA TYR A 19 -14.70 23.87 22.78
C TYR A 19 -14.96 24.47 21.39
N SER A 20 -15.15 25.79 21.27
CA SER A 20 -15.28 26.43 19.95
C SER A 20 -14.01 26.25 19.12
N ASP A 21 -12.83 26.40 19.72
CA ASP A 21 -11.55 26.26 19.01
C ASP A 21 -11.30 24.82 18.54
N VAL A 22 -11.77 23.82 19.30
CA VAL A 22 -11.72 22.40 18.90
C VAL A 22 -12.66 22.15 17.73
N LEU A 23 -13.91 22.63 17.81
CA LEU A 23 -14.89 22.48 16.72
C LEU A 23 -14.45 23.20 15.43
N GLU A 24 -13.83 24.37 15.54
CA GLU A 24 -13.29 25.10 14.37
C GLU A 24 -12.14 24.34 13.71
N ARG A 25 -11.23 23.75 14.51
CA ARG A 25 -10.16 22.89 14.01
C ARG A 25 -10.70 21.64 13.30
N GLU A 26 -11.71 20.99 13.86
CA GLU A 26 -12.35 19.84 13.22
C GLU A 26 -12.96 20.22 11.87
N LYS A 27 -13.69 21.35 11.80
CA LYS A 27 -14.24 21.87 10.55
C LYS A 27 -13.16 22.19 9.53
N GLN A 28 -12.03 22.75 9.95
CA GLN A 28 -10.91 23.04 9.05
C GLN A 28 -10.29 21.76 8.51
N ASN A 29 -10.06 20.76 9.37
CA ASN A 29 -9.51 19.46 8.95
C ASN A 29 -10.43 18.73 7.96
N LEU A 30 -11.75 18.83 8.13
CA LEU A 30 -12.71 18.29 7.17
C LEU A 30 -12.62 18.99 5.82
N ARG A 31 -12.61 20.33 5.80
CA ARG A 31 -12.40 21.11 4.57
C ARG A 31 -11.12 20.73 3.83
N THR A 32 -10.01 20.62 4.56
CA THR A 32 -8.72 20.23 3.96
C THR A 32 -8.75 18.83 3.36
N LYS A 33 -9.41 17.86 4.02
CA LYS A 33 -9.59 16.51 3.46
C LYS A 33 -10.43 16.52 2.19
N ASP A 34 -11.51 17.30 2.17
CA ASP A 34 -12.37 17.44 1.00
C ASP A 34 -11.60 18.08 -0.17
N GLU A 35 -10.84 19.14 0.10
CA GLU A 35 -9.96 19.80 -0.87
C GLU A 35 -8.88 18.85 -1.41
N GLU A 36 -8.23 18.08 -0.54
CA GLU A 36 -7.25 17.06 -0.92
C GLU A 36 -7.87 15.97 -1.80
N GLN A 37 -9.07 15.52 -1.47
CA GLN A 37 -9.79 14.50 -2.23
C GLN A 37 -10.17 15.01 -3.62
N ILE A 38 -10.69 16.24 -3.71
CA ILE A 38 -10.99 16.91 -4.98
C ILE A 38 -9.71 17.03 -5.81
N ASN A 39 -8.62 17.50 -5.21
CA ASN A 39 -7.34 17.65 -5.87
C ASN A 39 -6.78 16.32 -6.40
N CYS A 40 -6.91 15.24 -5.61
CA CYS A 40 -6.53 13.89 -6.05
C CYS A 40 -7.38 13.42 -7.23
N ALA A 41 -8.69 13.66 -7.21
CA ALA A 41 -9.60 13.30 -8.30
C ALA A 41 -9.27 14.06 -9.59
N GLU A 42 -9.02 15.36 -9.50
CA GLU A 42 -8.61 16.20 -10.64
C GLU A 42 -7.27 15.76 -11.23
N LYS A 43 -6.27 15.51 -10.38
CA LYS A 43 -4.96 14.98 -10.79
C LYS A 43 -5.09 13.64 -11.49
N LYS A 44 -5.90 12.73 -10.95
CA LYS A 44 -6.19 11.42 -11.57
C LYS A 44 -6.79 11.60 -12.95
N ARG A 45 -7.84 12.42 -13.09
CA ARG A 45 -8.49 12.70 -14.37
C ARG A 45 -7.53 13.30 -15.39
N LYS A 46 -6.70 14.27 -14.97
CA LYS A 46 -5.68 14.89 -15.83
C LYS A 46 -4.66 13.85 -16.32
N TYR A 47 -4.18 12.99 -15.42
CA TYR A 47 -3.28 11.91 -15.77
C TYR A 47 -3.91 10.94 -16.77
N GLU A 48 -5.15 10.49 -16.53
CA GLU A 48 -5.86 9.57 -17.43
C GLU A 48 -6.05 10.18 -18.84
N ASN A 49 -6.49 11.44 -18.93
CA ASN A 49 -6.62 12.15 -20.19
C ASN A 49 -5.29 12.25 -20.95
N GLN A 50 -4.21 12.60 -20.24
CA GLN A 50 -2.88 12.68 -20.86
C GLN A 50 -2.39 11.31 -21.35
N ARG A 51 -2.69 10.24 -20.60
CA ARG A 51 -2.34 8.87 -21.01
C ARG A 51 -3.10 8.45 -22.26
N ILE A 52 -4.37 8.80 -22.41
CA ILE A 52 -5.15 8.52 -23.64
C ILE A 52 -4.49 9.17 -24.85
N LEU A 53 -4.17 10.47 -24.76
CA LEU A 53 -3.48 11.20 -25.84
C LEU A 53 -2.11 10.60 -26.17
N ASN A 54 -1.39 10.12 -25.16
CA ASN A 54 -0.11 9.44 -25.38
C ASN A 54 -0.28 8.13 -26.15
N ILE A 55 -1.29 7.32 -25.84
CA ILE A 55 -1.57 6.07 -26.57
C ILE A 55 -1.92 6.36 -28.03
N GLU A 56 -2.74 7.39 -28.29
CA GLU A 56 -3.08 7.80 -29.65
C GLU A 56 -1.83 8.21 -30.44
N ARG A 57 -0.91 8.95 -29.79
CA ARG A 57 0.38 9.32 -30.39
C ARG A 57 1.26 8.10 -30.64
N GLU A 58 1.39 7.19 -29.67
CA GLU A 58 2.17 5.95 -29.81
C GLU A 58 1.67 5.10 -30.99
N PHE A 59 0.36 5.03 -31.21
CA PHE A 59 -0.19 4.38 -32.41
C PHE A 59 0.17 5.11 -33.70
N LYS A 60 0.15 6.45 -33.72
CA LYS A 60 0.56 7.25 -34.89
C LYS A 60 2.05 7.12 -35.20
N GLU A 61 2.88 6.99 -34.17
CA GLU A 61 4.34 6.86 -34.27
C GLU A 61 4.79 5.40 -34.52
N ASN A 62 3.86 4.46 -34.72
CA ASN A 62 4.12 3.01 -34.84
C ASN A 62 4.76 2.34 -33.60
N GLU A 63 4.74 3.01 -32.44
CA GLU A 63 5.18 2.49 -31.13
C GLU A 63 4.12 1.58 -30.47
N THR A 64 3.61 0.64 -31.25
CA THR A 64 2.45 -0.20 -30.88
C THR A 64 2.70 -1.05 -29.62
N HIS A 65 3.94 -1.50 -29.38
CA HIS A 65 4.29 -2.26 -28.19
C HIS A 65 4.04 -1.46 -26.90
N SER A 66 4.45 -0.19 -26.86
CA SER A 66 4.23 0.70 -25.70
C SER A 66 2.73 0.91 -25.45
N ALA A 67 1.99 1.21 -26.53
CA ALA A 67 0.55 1.40 -26.47
C ALA A 67 -0.17 0.17 -25.89
N TYR A 68 0.11 -1.02 -26.42
CA TYR A 68 -0.51 -2.26 -25.94
C TYR A 68 -0.05 -2.66 -24.53
N GLN A 69 1.20 -2.39 -24.15
CA GLN A 69 1.67 -2.63 -22.79
C GLN A 69 0.87 -1.80 -21.78
N PHE A 70 0.59 -0.54 -22.09
CA PHE A 70 -0.21 0.31 -21.22
C PHE A 70 -1.70 -0.07 -21.23
N ILE A 71 -2.29 -0.38 -22.39
CA ILE A 71 -3.67 -0.90 -22.47
C ILE A 71 -3.82 -2.17 -21.61
N LYS A 72 -2.84 -3.07 -21.68
CA LYS A 72 -2.79 -4.27 -20.84
C LYS A 72 -2.77 -3.91 -19.36
N HIS A 73 -1.96 -2.91 -18.96
CA HIS A 73 -1.93 -2.42 -17.59
C HIS A 73 -3.28 -1.86 -17.14
N LEU A 74 -3.92 -1.01 -17.97
CA LEU A 74 -5.27 -0.48 -17.67
C LEU A 74 -6.30 -1.60 -17.49
N ARG A 75 -6.32 -2.58 -18.39
CA ARG A 75 -7.24 -3.73 -18.30
C ARG A 75 -7.01 -4.56 -17.04
N GLN A 76 -5.78 -4.67 -16.59
CA GLN A 76 -5.41 -5.44 -15.40
C GLN A 76 -5.72 -4.70 -14.08
N GLY A 77 -5.89 -3.39 -14.13
CA GLY A 77 -6.05 -2.56 -12.95
C GLY A 77 -4.81 -2.53 -12.06
N TYR A 78 -4.96 -2.00 -10.85
CA TYR A 78 -3.89 -1.99 -9.86
C TYR A 78 -3.62 -3.42 -9.37
N LYS A 79 -2.38 -3.87 -9.58
CA LYS A 79 -1.88 -5.14 -9.03
C LYS A 79 -0.79 -4.85 -8.00
N PRO A 80 -1.05 -5.07 -6.71
CA PRO A 80 -0.01 -4.91 -5.70
C PRO A 80 1.10 -5.94 -5.96
N LYS A 81 2.35 -5.51 -5.83
CA LYS A 81 3.49 -6.42 -5.88
C LYS A 81 3.54 -7.17 -4.55
N THR A 82 2.93 -8.34 -4.49
CA THR A 82 2.90 -9.17 -3.28
C THR A 82 3.81 -10.38 -3.46
N SER A 83 4.76 -10.58 -2.54
CA SER A 83 5.52 -11.82 -2.44
C SER A 83 4.72 -12.81 -1.59
N LEU A 84 3.95 -13.67 -2.24
CA LEU A 84 3.15 -14.70 -1.56
C LEU A 84 3.58 -16.08 -2.07
N CYS A 85 3.77 -17.03 -1.16
CA CYS A 85 4.09 -18.41 -1.48
C CYS A 85 3.21 -19.36 -0.66
N LYS A 86 2.85 -20.51 -1.22
CA LYS A 86 2.20 -21.57 -0.45
C LYS A 86 3.24 -22.50 0.12
N ASN A 87 3.17 -22.77 1.42
CA ASN A 87 4.00 -23.77 2.05
C ASN A 87 3.49 -25.19 1.76
N LYS A 88 4.21 -26.21 2.23
CA LYS A 88 3.81 -27.62 2.04
C LYS A 88 2.51 -28.01 2.73
N LYS A 89 2.11 -27.28 3.77
CA LYS A 89 0.84 -27.44 4.47
C LYS A 89 -0.32 -26.73 3.75
N GLY A 90 -0.03 -26.01 2.66
CA GLY A 90 -1.00 -25.25 1.88
C GLY A 90 -1.28 -23.84 2.42
N GLU A 91 -0.58 -23.40 3.46
CA GLU A 91 -0.74 -22.08 4.07
C GLU A 91 -0.01 -21.01 3.25
N ILE A 92 -0.56 -19.79 3.21
CA ILE A 92 0.03 -18.67 2.48
C ILE A 92 1.04 -17.96 3.38
N ILE A 93 2.29 -17.94 2.94
CA ILE A 93 3.41 -17.21 3.54
C ILE A 93 3.61 -15.90 2.77
N SER A 94 3.75 -14.80 3.50
CA SER A 94 4.16 -13.50 2.95
C SER A 94 5.56 -13.04 3.37
N ASP A 95 6.14 -13.67 4.40
CA ASP A 95 7.49 -13.32 4.85
C ASP A 95 8.55 -13.84 3.87
N MET A 96 9.49 -12.96 3.52
CA MET A 96 10.51 -13.26 2.52
C MET A 96 11.49 -14.33 2.97
N ASP A 97 11.83 -14.38 4.25
CA ASP A 97 12.77 -15.38 4.76
C ASP A 97 12.12 -16.76 4.85
N GLU A 98 10.87 -16.84 5.28
CA GLU A 98 10.08 -18.06 5.21
C GLU A 98 9.87 -18.56 3.76
N ILE A 99 9.66 -17.66 2.79
CA ILE A 99 9.59 -18.01 1.36
C ILE A 99 10.90 -18.64 0.89
N LYS A 100 12.05 -18.05 1.25
CA LYS A 100 13.38 -18.61 0.90
C LYS A 100 13.58 -20.00 1.49
N ILE A 101 13.23 -20.19 2.77
CA ILE A 101 13.36 -21.49 3.46
C ILE A 101 12.47 -22.54 2.78
N THR A 102 11.24 -22.16 2.39
CA THR A 102 10.31 -23.03 1.67
C THR A 102 10.91 -23.51 0.35
N TRP A 103 11.46 -22.58 -0.46
CA TRP A 103 12.13 -22.93 -1.71
C TRP A 103 13.39 -23.78 -1.48
N MET A 104 14.23 -23.41 -0.52
CA MET A 104 15.44 -24.18 -0.18
C MET A 104 15.06 -25.63 0.18
N THR A 105 14.03 -25.82 0.99
CA THR A 105 13.59 -27.14 1.45
C THR A 105 13.00 -27.95 0.29
N TYR A 106 12.17 -27.32 -0.54
CA TYR A 106 11.63 -27.94 -1.74
C TYR A 106 12.74 -28.41 -2.69
N PHE A 107 13.69 -27.55 -3.02
CA PHE A 107 14.79 -27.91 -3.92
C PHE A 107 15.75 -28.93 -3.31
N LYS A 108 16.03 -28.89 -2.00
CA LYS A 108 16.79 -29.94 -1.32
C LYS A 108 16.13 -31.30 -1.50
N GLU A 109 14.81 -31.40 -1.38
CA GLU A 109 14.12 -32.68 -1.55
C GLU A 109 14.04 -33.11 -3.01
N VAL A 110 13.77 -32.19 -3.93
CA VAL A 110 13.65 -32.53 -5.35
C VAL A 110 15.01 -32.97 -5.92
N LEU A 111 16.08 -32.25 -5.59
CA LEU A 111 17.39 -32.47 -6.20
C LEU A 111 18.19 -33.59 -5.52
N ASN A 112 17.94 -33.87 -4.24
CA ASN A 112 18.63 -34.94 -3.51
C ASN A 112 17.85 -36.26 -3.45
N LYS A 113 16.71 -36.38 -4.17
CA LYS A 113 16.02 -37.66 -4.36
C LYS A 113 16.90 -38.62 -5.18
N GLY A 114 17.72 -39.40 -4.48
CA GLY A 114 18.65 -40.37 -5.06
C GLY A 114 20.10 -40.22 -4.58
N ALA A 115 20.42 -39.15 -3.85
CA ALA A 115 21.74 -38.99 -3.24
C ALA A 115 21.82 -39.87 -1.98
N GLN A 116 22.55 -40.99 -2.06
CA GLN A 116 22.96 -41.75 -0.87
C GLN A 116 23.84 -40.85 0.02
N PRO A 117 23.64 -40.83 1.35
CA PRO A 117 24.54 -40.09 2.22
C PRO A 117 25.97 -40.65 2.08
N PRO A 118 27.02 -39.80 2.05
CA PRO A 118 28.38 -40.30 2.05
C PRO A 118 28.58 -41.13 3.32
N LEU A 119 29.01 -42.38 3.15
CA LEU A 119 29.43 -43.25 4.24
C LEU A 119 30.41 -42.47 5.12
N GLN A 120 30.02 -42.23 6.38
CA GLN A 120 30.90 -41.63 7.37
C GLN A 120 32.08 -42.59 7.56
N GLN A 121 33.21 -42.29 6.91
CA GLN A 121 34.48 -42.94 7.21
C GLN A 121 34.85 -42.52 8.63
N GLN A 122 34.59 -43.43 9.58
CA GLN A 122 35.17 -43.40 10.90
C GLN A 122 36.69 -43.40 10.73
N ARG A 123 37.31 -42.24 10.92
CA ARG A 123 38.75 -42.16 11.10
C ARG A 123 39.05 -42.72 12.49
N GLN A 124 39.65 -43.90 12.51
CA GLN A 124 40.35 -44.47 13.66
C GLN A 124 41.57 -43.61 14.01
#